data_AF-A0A7G1KGH9-F1
#
_entry.id   AF-A0A7G1KGH9-F1
#
_cell.length_a   1.000
_cell.length_b   1.000
_cell.length_c   1.000
_cell.angle_alpha   90.00
_cell.angle_beta   90.00
_cell.angle_gamma   90.00
#
_symmetry.space_group_name_H-M   'P 1'
#
loop_
_entity.id
_entity.type
_entity.pdbx_description
1 polymer ?
#
loop_
_entity_poly.entity_id
_entity_poly.type
_entity_poly.pdbx_seq_one_letter_code
_entity_poly.pdbx_strand_id
1 'polypeptide(L)'
;MTTEDYGEITLKDGPGGLRRKRFTGRYLAEAREVAKTGVTVDRVYHSRKGKFVIQRQRSDWSDVTTLTGLAADWTNWRGILGVGEQNWGDFTVEILDSLDDLRGVVPPKLYRRVVAATEQPHTEVLDI
;
A
#
# COMPACT_ATOMS: atom_id res chain seq x y z
N MET A 1 12.04 -10.46 -17.31
CA MET A 1 11.89 -10.00 -15.91
C MET A 1 13.15 -10.40 -15.16
N THR A 2 14.09 -9.48 -14.96
CA THR A 2 15.28 -9.72 -14.14
C THR A 2 14.90 -9.69 -12.66
N THR A 3 15.54 -10.55 -11.87
CA THR A 3 15.28 -10.76 -10.43
C THR A 3 15.72 -9.57 -9.56
N GLU A 4 16.20 -8.49 -10.18
CA GLU A 4 16.92 -7.37 -9.56
C GLU A 4 16.00 -6.40 -8.79
N ASP A 5 14.69 -6.40 -9.08
CA ASP A 5 13.71 -5.49 -8.44
C ASP A 5 13.12 -6.04 -7.11
N TYR A 6 13.46 -7.27 -6.72
CA TYR A 6 12.89 -7.90 -5.54
C TYR A 6 13.72 -7.63 -4.28
N GLY A 7 13.09 -7.02 -3.27
CA GLY A 7 13.66 -6.75 -1.95
C GLY A 7 12.97 -7.50 -0.83
N GLU A 8 13.54 -7.46 0.39
CA GLU A 8 12.84 -7.88 1.59
C GLU A 8 11.78 -6.84 1.98
N ILE A 9 10.55 -7.29 2.17
CA ILE A 9 9.41 -6.46 2.53
C ILE A 9 8.83 -6.96 3.85
N THR A 10 8.64 -6.05 4.80
CA THR A 10 7.98 -6.34 6.08
C THR A 10 6.74 -5.45 6.23
N LEU A 11 5.57 -6.08 6.31
CA LEU A 11 4.27 -5.43 6.43
C LEU A 11 3.71 -5.58 7.83
N LYS A 12 3.10 -4.52 8.35
CA LYS A 12 2.24 -4.58 9.54
C LYS A 12 0.93 -5.31 9.22
N ASP A 13 0.40 -6.03 10.19
CA ASP A 13 -0.84 -6.81 10.11
C ASP A 13 -1.54 -6.88 11.48
N GLY A 14 -2.87 -6.91 11.48
CA GLY A 14 -3.72 -6.85 12.66
C GLY A 14 -3.93 -5.44 13.23
N PRO A 15 -4.73 -5.33 14.31
CA PRO A 15 -5.03 -4.06 14.96
C PRO A 15 -3.76 -3.32 15.38
N GLY A 16 -3.65 -2.02 15.09
CA GLY A 16 -2.46 -1.21 15.37
C GLY A 16 -1.15 -1.70 14.72
N GLY A 17 -1.20 -2.74 13.87
CA GLY A 17 -0.01 -3.39 13.33
C GLY A 17 0.75 -4.25 14.34
N LEU A 18 0.06 -4.82 15.33
CA LEU A 18 0.65 -5.68 16.38
C LEU A 18 1.44 -6.87 15.84
N ARG A 19 1.14 -7.34 14.62
CA ARG A 19 1.89 -8.41 13.95
C ARG A 19 2.64 -7.87 12.74
N ARG A 20 3.70 -8.57 12.36
CA ARG A 20 4.45 -8.29 11.14
C ARG A 20 4.50 -9.54 10.27
N LYS A 21 4.26 -9.38 8.97
CA LYS A 21 4.47 -10.42 7.94
C LYS A 21 5.64 -9.99 7.06
N ARG A 22 6.51 -10.93 6.72
CA ARG A 22 7.71 -10.66 5.94
C ARG A 22 7.81 -11.60 4.74
N PHE A 23 8.22 -11.07 3.61
CA PHE A 23 8.42 -11.81 2.37
C PHE A 23 9.41 -11.09 1.45
N THR A 24 9.91 -11.80 0.44
CA THR A 24 10.67 -11.18 -0.65
C THR A 24 9.72 -10.82 -1.79
N GLY A 25 9.73 -9.57 -2.22
CA GLY A 25 8.80 -9.07 -3.20
C GLY A 25 9.16 -7.66 -3.68
N ARG A 26 8.30 -7.11 -4.53
CA ARG A 26 8.43 -5.74 -5.05
C ARG A 26 7.09 -5.03 -4.93
N TYR A 27 7.14 -3.74 -4.64
CA TYR A 27 5.97 -2.89 -4.67
C TYR A 27 5.50 -2.66 -6.12
N LEU A 28 4.19 -2.67 -6.35
CA LEU A 28 3.61 -2.40 -7.68
C LEU A 28 2.90 -1.06 -7.70
N ALA A 29 1.93 -0.87 -6.82
CA ALA A 29 1.09 0.31 -6.79
C ALA A 29 0.35 0.43 -5.46
N GLU A 30 -0.16 1.63 -5.18
CA GLU A 30 -1.07 1.88 -4.07
C GLU A 30 -2.24 2.75 -4.51
N ALA A 31 -3.37 2.60 -3.83
CA ALA A 31 -4.48 3.54 -3.90
C ALA A 31 -4.85 4.03 -2.52
N ARG A 32 -5.36 5.25 -2.49
CA ARG A 32 -5.81 5.91 -1.27
C ARG A 32 -7.23 6.37 -1.46
N GLU A 33 -8.05 6.08 -0.47
CA GLU A 33 -9.42 6.51 -0.39
C GLU A 33 -9.59 7.34 0.87
N VAL A 34 -10.09 8.56 0.69
CA VAL A 34 -10.40 9.48 1.79
C VAL A 34 -11.91 9.52 1.91
N ALA A 35 -12.42 9.09 3.06
CA ALA A 35 -13.84 9.06 3.39
C ALA A 35 -14.14 10.01 4.56
N LYS A 36 -15.43 10.22 4.84
CA LYS A 36 -15.86 11.02 6.01
C LYS A 36 -15.43 10.41 7.34
N THR A 37 -15.23 9.11 7.39
CA THR A 37 -14.85 8.38 8.61
C THR A 37 -13.35 8.30 8.82
N GLY A 38 -12.56 8.40 7.74
CA GLY A 38 -11.11 8.26 7.81
C GLY A 38 -10.47 8.03 6.46
N VAL A 39 -9.30 7.41 6.47
CA VAL A 39 -8.50 7.12 5.27
C VAL A 39 -8.22 5.62 5.17
N THR A 40 -8.31 5.09 3.96
CA THR A 40 -7.86 3.73 3.64
C THR A 40 -6.74 3.79 2.61
N VAL A 41 -5.68 3.04 2.83
CA VAL A 41 -4.55 2.89 1.91
C VAL A 41 -4.35 1.43 1.58
N ASP A 42 -4.52 1.08 0.31
CA ASP A 42 -4.28 -0.26 -0.23
C ASP A 42 -2.96 -0.26 -0.99
N ARG A 43 -2.00 -1.08 -0.55
CA ARG A 43 -0.69 -1.26 -1.19
C ARG A 43 -0.61 -2.67 -1.75
N VAL A 44 -0.23 -2.79 -3.02
CA VAL A 44 -0.11 -4.07 -3.72
C VAL A 44 1.34 -4.35 -4.04
N TYR A 45 1.76 -5.58 -3.74
CA TYR A 45 3.09 -6.09 -3.98
C TYR A 45 3.02 -7.37 -4.81
N HIS A 46 4.06 -7.62 -5.59
CA HIS A 46 4.29 -8.92 -6.20
C HIS A 46 5.38 -9.65 -5.43
N SER A 47 5.09 -10.84 -4.93
CA SER A 47 6.07 -11.66 -4.24
C SER A 47 6.98 -12.38 -5.24
N ARG A 48 8.18 -12.74 -4.79
CA ARG A 48 9.12 -13.58 -5.57
C ARG A 48 8.53 -14.95 -5.96
N LYS A 49 7.49 -15.41 -5.24
CA LYS A 49 6.78 -16.68 -5.50
C LYS A 49 5.61 -16.54 -6.48
N GLY A 50 5.44 -15.36 -7.11
CA GLY A 50 4.37 -15.12 -8.09
C GLY A 50 2.99 -14.85 -7.49
N LYS A 51 2.91 -14.63 -6.17
CA LYS A 51 1.66 -14.25 -5.47
C LYS A 51 1.54 -12.74 -5.36
N PHE A 52 0.32 -12.24 -5.38
CA PHE A 52 0.02 -10.84 -5.05
C PHE A 52 -0.21 -10.71 -3.55
N VAL A 53 0.35 -9.66 -2.95
CA VAL A 53 0.16 -9.36 -1.53
C VAL A 53 -0.47 -7.98 -1.42
N ILE A 54 -1.59 -7.88 -0.72
CA ILE A 54 -2.27 -6.61 -0.45
C ILE A 54 -2.07 -6.29 1.02
N GLN A 55 -1.57 -5.09 1.31
CA GLN A 55 -1.69 -4.50 2.63
C GLN A 55 -2.76 -3.42 2.58
N ARG A 56 -3.79 -3.55 3.41
CA ARG A 56 -4.78 -2.51 3.64
C ARG A 56 -4.56 -1.89 5.01
N GLN A 57 -4.31 -0.59 5.03
CA GLN A 57 -4.25 0.23 6.23
C GLN A 57 -5.54 1.04 6.31
N ARG A 58 -6.27 0.92 7.42
CA ARG A 58 -7.46 1.71 7.71
C ARG A 58 -7.21 2.57 8.93
N SER A 59 -7.64 3.81 8.88
CA SER A 59 -7.42 4.73 9.98
C SER A 59 -8.57 5.69 10.09
N ASP A 60 -9.11 5.84 11.30
CA ASP A 60 -10.19 6.78 11.55
C ASP A 60 -9.63 8.19 11.79
N TRP A 61 -10.43 9.21 11.53
CA TRP A 61 -9.98 10.60 11.79
C TRP A 61 -9.62 10.80 13.26
N SER A 62 -10.26 10.07 14.18
CA SER A 62 -9.89 10.06 15.59
C SER A 62 -8.44 9.64 15.79
N ASP A 63 -7.98 8.55 15.15
CA ASP A 63 -6.61 8.06 15.25
C ASP A 63 -5.59 9.07 14.74
N VAL A 64 -5.98 9.81 13.69
CA VAL A 64 -5.19 10.91 13.14
C VAL A 64 -5.15 12.09 14.13
N THR A 65 -6.29 12.44 14.74
CA THR A 65 -6.40 13.58 15.66
C THR A 65 -5.77 13.33 17.04
N THR A 66 -5.74 12.10 17.53
CA THR A 66 -5.11 11.74 18.81
C THR A 66 -3.59 11.97 18.77
N LEU A 67 -2.97 11.96 17.59
CA LEU A 67 -1.57 12.36 17.40
C LEU A 67 -1.39 13.87 17.18
N THR A 68 -2.40 14.58 16.64
CA THR A 68 -2.36 16.03 16.44
C THR A 68 -2.85 16.83 17.66
N GLY A 69 -2.70 16.31 18.88
CA GLY A 69 -2.85 17.08 20.11
C GLY A 69 -1.92 18.30 20.22
N LEU A 70 -1.06 18.53 19.22
CA LEU A 70 -0.33 19.77 18.99
C LEU A 70 -0.62 20.29 17.58
N ALA A 71 -1.28 21.45 17.55
CA ALA A 71 -1.53 22.36 16.42
C ALA A 71 -2.67 22.03 15.46
N ALA A 72 -3.67 22.92 15.51
CA ALA A 72 -4.57 23.26 14.45
C ALA A 72 -3.80 23.52 13.15
N ASP A 73 -3.71 22.52 12.26
CA ASP A 73 -3.33 22.80 10.88
C ASP A 73 -3.78 21.70 9.92
N TRP A 74 -4.80 22.02 9.12
CA TRP A 74 -5.14 21.31 7.87
C TRP A 74 -3.99 21.38 6.84
N THR A 75 -2.85 21.95 7.20
CA THR A 75 -1.65 21.90 6.36
C THR A 75 -0.88 20.59 6.56
N ASN A 76 -1.06 19.92 7.71
CA ASN A 76 -0.27 18.75 8.11
C ASN A 76 -0.78 17.41 7.52
N TRP A 77 -2.06 17.29 7.13
CA TRP A 77 -2.55 16.07 6.46
C TRP A 77 -1.84 15.82 5.11
N ARG A 78 -1.35 16.85 4.43
CA ARG A 78 -0.53 16.70 3.21
C ARG A 78 0.83 16.05 3.49
N GLY A 79 1.43 16.32 4.65
CA GLY A 79 2.67 15.68 5.11
C GLY A 79 2.44 14.24 5.54
N ILE A 80 1.31 13.97 6.21
CA ILE A 80 0.82 12.63 6.55
C ILE A 80 0.62 11.78 5.28
N LEU A 81 0.27 12.40 4.15
CA LEU A 81 0.15 11.77 2.84
C LEU A 81 1.49 11.55 2.10
N GLY A 82 2.67 11.83 2.67
CA GLY A 82 3.90 11.78 1.84
C GLY A 82 5.19 11.34 2.51
N VAL A 83 5.36 11.52 3.83
CA VAL A 83 6.68 11.36 4.45
C VAL A 83 6.57 10.77 5.85
N GLY A 84 7.12 9.56 6.06
CA GLY A 84 7.32 8.94 7.38
C GLY A 84 6.56 7.63 7.63
N GLU A 85 7.11 6.81 8.52
CA GLU A 85 6.56 5.51 8.91
C GLU A 85 5.22 5.71 9.66
N GLN A 86 4.11 5.47 8.96
CA GLN A 86 2.77 5.65 9.54
C GLN A 86 2.51 4.55 10.58
N ASN A 87 2.50 4.95 11.86
CA ASN A 87 2.29 4.06 13.00
C ASN A 87 0.84 3.98 13.49
N TRP A 88 -0.11 4.50 12.72
CA TRP A 88 -1.50 4.65 13.12
C TRP A 88 -2.44 3.87 12.20
N GLY A 89 -3.54 3.38 12.79
CA GLY A 89 -4.56 2.58 12.13
C GLY A 89 -4.40 1.06 12.27
N ASP A 90 -5.40 0.36 11.75
CA ASP A 90 -5.43 -1.09 11.66
C ASP A 90 -4.92 -1.56 10.31
N PHE A 91 -4.21 -2.68 10.33
CA PHE A 91 -3.59 -3.25 9.14
C PHE A 91 -4.17 -4.63 8.86
N THR A 92 -4.37 -4.95 7.60
CA THR A 92 -4.70 -6.30 7.15
C THR A 92 -3.82 -6.65 5.97
N VAL A 93 -3.34 -7.89 5.95
CA VAL A 93 -2.55 -8.44 4.85
C VAL A 93 -3.22 -9.67 4.27
N GLU A 94 -3.58 -9.57 2.99
CA GLU A 94 -4.19 -10.61 2.18
C GLU A 94 -3.22 -11.07 1.08
N ILE A 95 -3.26 -12.35 0.75
CA ILE A 95 -2.39 -12.97 -0.26
C ILE A 95 -3.29 -13.61 -1.30
N LEU A 96 -3.08 -13.26 -2.57
CA LEU A 96 -3.86 -13.72 -3.71
C LEU A 96 -2.97 -14.48 -4.70
N ASP A 97 -3.58 -15.43 -5.39
CA ASP A 97 -2.85 -16.35 -6.26
C ASP A 97 -2.64 -15.79 -7.67
N SER A 98 -3.53 -14.92 -8.13
CA SER A 98 -3.54 -14.42 -9.50
C SER A 98 -3.96 -12.94 -9.62
N LEU A 99 -3.76 -12.39 -10.81
CA LEU A 99 -4.23 -11.06 -11.16
C LEU A 99 -5.77 -11.01 -11.20
N ASP A 100 -6.42 -12.10 -11.63
CA ASP A 100 -7.90 -12.18 -11.65
C ASP A 100 -8.49 -12.09 -10.25
N ASP A 101 -7.88 -12.75 -9.25
CA ASP A 101 -8.31 -12.64 -7.85
C ASP A 101 -8.21 -11.19 -7.35
N LEU A 102 -7.16 -10.46 -7.76
CA LEU A 102 -6.94 -9.08 -7.37
C LEU A 102 -8.08 -8.16 -7.83
N ARG A 103 -8.63 -8.41 -9.02
CA ARG A 103 -9.70 -7.59 -9.62
C ARG A 103 -10.95 -7.52 -8.75
N GLY A 104 -11.25 -8.57 -7.99
CA GLY A 104 -12.41 -8.63 -7.09
C GLY A 104 -12.21 -7.91 -5.75
N VAL A 105 -10.97 -7.59 -5.39
CA VAL A 105 -10.61 -7.13 -4.03
C VAL A 105 -10.20 -5.66 -3.98
N VAL A 106 -9.62 -5.12 -5.07
CA VAL A 106 -9.12 -3.74 -5.12
C VAL A 106 -9.96 -2.82 -6.01
N PRO A 107 -9.95 -1.50 -5.78
CA PRO A 107 -10.64 -0.56 -6.66
C PRO A 107 -10.16 -0.66 -8.12
N PRO A 108 -11.04 -0.47 -9.13
CA PRO A 108 -10.68 -0.62 -10.55
C PRO A 108 -9.50 0.24 -11.01
N LYS A 109 -9.31 1.42 -10.39
CA LYS A 109 -8.16 2.29 -10.66
C LYS A 109 -6.84 1.68 -10.18
N LEU A 110 -6.84 1.01 -9.01
CA LEU A 110 -5.66 0.33 -8.48
C LEU A 110 -5.33 -0.89 -9.34
N TYR A 111 -6.34 -1.69 -9.68
CA TYR A 111 -6.16 -2.86 -10.56
C TYR A 111 -5.44 -2.49 -11.86
N ARG A 112 -5.92 -1.49 -12.59
CA ARG A 112 -5.27 -1.04 -13.85
C ARG A 112 -3.81 -0.63 -13.67
N ARG A 113 -3.47 0.02 -12.55
CA ARG A 113 -2.08 0.41 -12.25
C ARG A 113 -1.21 -0.80 -11.93
N VAL A 114 -1.77 -1.81 -11.25
CA VAL A 114 -1.08 -3.08 -11.01
C VAL A 114 -0.81 -3.81 -12.31
N VAL A 115 -1.80 -3.93 -13.21
CA VAL A 115 -1.62 -4.53 -14.54
C VAL A 115 -0.48 -3.84 -15.31
N ALA A 116 -0.52 -2.50 -15.38
CA ALA A 116 0.53 -1.74 -16.05
C ALA A 116 1.93 -2.00 -15.45
N ALA A 117 2.04 -2.01 -14.12
CA ALA A 117 3.30 -2.29 -13.42
C ALA A 117 3.79 -3.74 -13.54
N THR A 118 2.91 -4.69 -13.86
CA THR A 118 3.30 -6.09 -14.14
C THR A 118 3.73 -6.31 -15.58
N GLU A 119 3.08 -5.64 -16.54
CA GLU A 119 3.29 -5.84 -17.97
C GLU A 119 4.42 -4.98 -18.54
N GLN A 120 4.68 -3.80 -17.95
CA GLN A 120 5.66 -2.85 -18.46
C GLN A 120 6.86 -2.72 -17.51
N PRO A 121 8.10 -2.60 -18.05
CA PRO A 121 9.24 -2.22 -17.23
C PRO A 121 9.01 -0.84 -16.61
N HIS A 122 9.41 -0.66 -15.35
CA HIS A 122 9.23 0.59 -14.59
C HIS A 122 9.95 1.79 -15.22
N THR A 123 10.99 1.54 -16.02
CA THR A 123 11.76 2.57 -16.70
C THR A 123 12.02 2.10 -18.13
N GLU A 124 11.52 2.88 -19.09
CA GLU A 124 11.87 2.73 -20.49
C GLU A 124 13.06 3.65 -20.77
N VAL A 125 14.17 3.09 -21.26
CA VAL A 125 15.31 3.88 -21.72
C VAL A 125 14.99 4.33 -23.13
N LEU A 126 14.65 5.61 -23.28
CA LEU A 126 14.38 6.23 -24.57
C LEU A 126 15.71 6.70 -25.18
N ASP A 127 15.92 6.41 -26.46
CA ASP A 127 17.04 6.92 -27.25
C ASP A 127 16.60 8.23 -27.94
N ILE A 128 16.76 9.35 -27.22
CA ILE A 128 16.41 10.71 -27.65
C ILE A 128 17.51 11.71 -27.32
#